data_AF-A0A2N9NZ98-F1
#
_entry.id   AF-A0A2N9NZ98-F1
#
_cell.length_a   1.000
_cell.length_b   1.000
_cell.length_c   1.000
_cell.angle_alpha   90.00
_cell.angle_beta   90.00
_cell.angle_gamma   90.00
#
_symmetry.space_group_name_H-M   'P 1'
#
loop_
_entity.id
_entity.type
_entity.pdbx_description
1 polymer ?
#
loop_
_entity_poly.entity_id
_entity_poly.type
_entity_poly.pdbx_seq_one_letter_code
_entity_poly.pdbx_strand_id
1 'polypeptide(L)' 'MRFIPYFTEFKDEGREIAAFGQARLVHKLDGTLELVGGSRSDRIDAYEWISLFMHEAVITDKRPRGAG' A
#
# COMPACT_ATOMS: atom_id res chain seq x y z
N MET A 1 0.96 -14.86 25.43
CA MET A 1 1.53 -14.60 24.09
C MET A 1 0.37 -14.52 23.11
N ARG A 2 -0.03 -13.32 22.67
CA ARG A 2 -1.13 -13.16 21.70
C ARG A 2 -0.54 -13.32 20.31
N PHE A 3 -0.96 -14.36 19.59
CA PHE A 3 -0.79 -14.45 18.15
C PHE A 3 -1.75 -13.43 17.53
N ILE A 4 -1.21 -12.33 17.01
CA ILE A 4 -1.97 -11.43 16.15
C ILE A 4 -2.08 -12.18 14.82
N PRO A 5 -3.28 -12.55 14.36
CA PRO A 5 -3.43 -13.15 13.04
C PRO A 5 -3.07 -12.07 12.01
N TYR A 6 -1.82 -12.11 11.54
CA TYR A 6 -1.48 -11.49 10.28
C TYR A 6 -2.38 -12.12 9.21
N PHE A 7 -2.90 -11.32 8.29
CA PHE A 7 -3.85 -11.68 7.23
C PHE A 7 -5.33 -11.67 7.64
N THR A 8 -5.87 -10.47 7.86
CA THR A 8 -7.31 -10.23 7.75
C THR A 8 -7.77 -10.58 6.33
N GLU A 9 -8.81 -11.41 6.30
CA GLU A 9 -9.48 -11.99 5.14
C GLU A 9 -9.73 -11.02 3.98
N PHE A 10 -9.39 -11.51 2.79
CA PHE A 10 -9.58 -10.87 1.50
C PHE A 10 -11.06 -10.64 1.21
N LYS A 11 -11.53 -9.42 1.43
CA LYS A 11 -12.78 -8.92 0.89
C LYS A 11 -12.44 -8.01 -0.28
N ASP A 12 -12.24 -8.57 -1.48
CA ASP A 12 -12.01 -7.82 -2.73
C ASP A 12 -10.79 -6.84 -2.75
N GLU A 13 -9.95 -6.86 -1.71
CA GLU A 13 -8.96 -5.81 -1.49
C GLU A 13 -7.60 -6.08 -2.15
N GLY A 14 -7.27 -7.31 -2.54
CA GLY A 14 -5.95 -7.65 -3.09
C GLY A 14 -4.95 -8.11 -2.02
N ARG A 15 -3.73 -8.47 -2.42
CA ARG A 15 -2.65 -8.95 -1.54
C ARG A 15 -1.76 -7.80 -1.10
N GLU A 16 -1.63 -7.59 0.21
CA GLU A 16 -0.57 -6.72 0.74
C GLU A 16 0.80 -7.32 0.42
N ILE A 17 1.68 -6.50 -0.18
CA ILE A 17 3.03 -6.91 -0.54
C ILE A 17 4.12 -6.15 0.23
N ALA A 18 3.79 -4.99 0.80
CA ALA A 18 4.67 -4.21 1.66
C ALA A 18 3.85 -3.24 2.54
N ALA A 19 4.44 -2.81 3.66
CA ALA A 19 3.87 -1.82 4.56
C ALA A 19 4.94 -0.82 5.02
N PHE A 20 4.53 0.45 5.18
CA PHE A 20 5.38 1.58 5.54
C PHE A 20 4.62 2.40 6.59
N GLY A 21 4.91 2.20 7.87
CA GLY A 21 4.10 2.81 8.94
C GLY A 21 2.63 2.39 8.84
N GLN A 22 1.74 3.35 8.55
CA GLN A 22 0.30 3.10 8.33
C GLN A 22 -0.07 2.97 6.84
N ALA A 23 0.87 3.16 5.91
CA ALA A 23 0.66 2.93 4.47
C ALA A 23 0.84 1.45 4.13
N ARG A 24 -0.03 0.91 3.29
CA ARG A 24 0.01 -0.47 2.80
C ARG A 24 0.03 -0.47 1.29
N LEU A 25 0.98 -1.18 0.69
CA LEU A 25 1.05 -1.42 -0.74
C LEU A 25 0.32 -2.73 -1.05
N VAL A 26 -0.77 -2.63 -1.81
CA VAL A 26 -1.68 -3.74 -2.08
C VAL A 26 -1.73 -4.03 -3.57
N HIS A 27 -1.47 -5.29 -3.93
CA HIS A 27 -1.63 -5.82 -5.27
C HIS A 27 -3.06 -6.32 -5.48
N LYS A 28 -3.83 -5.56 -6.25
CA LYS A 28 -5.24 -5.82 -6.58
C LYS A 28 -5.35 -7.03 -7.51
N LEU A 29 -6.56 -7.61 -7.58
CA LEU A 29 -6.85 -8.75 -8.46
C LEU A 29 -6.78 -8.39 -9.96
N ASP A 30 -6.93 -7.11 -10.30
CA ASP A 30 -6.81 -6.59 -11.67
C ASP A 30 -5.34 -6.34 -12.10
N GLY A 31 -4.37 -6.69 -11.24
CA GLY A 31 -2.94 -6.49 -11.50
C GLY A 31 -2.43 -5.10 -11.15
N THR A 32 -3.28 -4.20 -10.64
CA THR A 32 -2.86 -2.86 -10.21
C THR A 32 -2.27 -2.88 -8.81
N LEU A 33 -1.40 -1.91 -8.53
CA LEU A 33 -0.85 -1.67 -7.20
C LEU A 33 -1.48 -0.41 -6.61
N GLU A 34 -2.02 -0.51 -5.41
CA GLU A 34 -2.67 0.59 -4.70
C GLU A 34 -1.98 0.87 -3.37
N LEU A 35 -1.72 2.15 -3.07
CA LEU A 35 -1.19 2.58 -1.78
C LEU A 35 -2.33 3.08 -0.88
N VAL A 36 -2.68 2.29 0.13
CA VAL A 36 -3.83 2.51 1.01
C VAL A 36 -3.38 2.97 2.39
N GLY A 37 -4.02 4.01 2.93
CA GLY A 37 -3.72 4.54 4.27
C GLY A 37 -2.39 5.30 4.35
N GLY A 38 -1.90 5.53 5.57
CA GLY A 38 -0.59 6.16 5.78
C GLY A 38 -0.59 7.69 5.82
N SER A 39 0.37 8.21 6.57
CA SER A 39 0.74 9.62 6.57
C SER A 39 1.42 10.02 5.25
N ARG A 40 1.67 11.32 5.04
CA ARG A 40 2.47 11.76 3.89
C ARG A 40 3.88 11.16 3.92
N SER A 41 4.49 11.06 5.10
CA SER A 41 5.84 10.50 5.26
C SER A 41 5.85 9.01 4.93
N ASP A 42 4.88 8.25 5.45
CA ASP A 42 4.70 6.82 5.16
C ASP A 42 4.61 6.55 3.65
N ARG A 43 3.92 7.43 2.92
CA ARG A 43 3.80 7.34 1.47
C ARG A 43 5.10 7.67 0.75
N ILE A 44 5.89 8.63 1.25
CA ILE A 44 7.21 8.94 0.69
C ILE A 44 8.12 7.72 0.82
N ASP A 45 8.18 7.11 2.00
CA ASP A 45 8.98 5.90 2.23
C ASP A 45 8.57 4.77 1.27
N ALA A 46 7.26 4.62 1.04
CA ALA A 46 6.73 3.66 0.07
C ALA A 46 7.21 3.96 -1.36
N TYR A 47 7.17 5.22 -1.80
CA TYR A 47 7.63 5.62 -3.14
C TYR A 47 9.13 5.45 -3.33
N GLU A 48 9.93 5.73 -2.31
CA GLU A 48 11.38 5.50 -2.35
C GLU A 48 11.68 4.02 -2.54
N TRP A 49 11.05 3.16 -1.76
CA TRP A 49 11.19 1.71 -1.90
C TRP A 49 10.70 1.22 -3.28
N ILE A 50 9.55 1.67 -3.76
CA ILE A 50 9.04 1.32 -5.09
C ILE A 50 10.02 1.73 -6.19
N SER A 51 10.64 2.92 -6.06
CA SER A 51 11.62 3.39 -7.04
C SER A 51 12.89 2.53 -7.06
N LEU A 52 13.25 1.93 -5.92
CA LEU A 52 14.42 1.05 -5.80
C LEU A 52 14.14 -0.39 -6.27
N PHE A 53 12.94 -0.91 -6.03
CA PHE A 53 12.64 -2.35 -6.18
C PHE A 53 11.55 -2.68 -7.21
N MET A 54 10.75 -1.70 -7.63
CA MET A 54 9.59 -1.89 -8.51
C MET A 54 9.40 -0.71 -9.48
N HIS A 55 10.48 -0.25 -10.11
CA HIS A 55 10.46 0.97 -10.95
C HIS A 55 9.54 0.89 -12.19
N GLU A 56 9.13 -0.32 -12.62
CA GLU A 56 8.17 -0.53 -13.71
C GLU A 56 6.70 -0.57 -13.23
N ALA A 57 6.47 -0.51 -11.92
CA ALA A 57 5.14 -0.64 -11.36
C ALA A 57 4.28 0.61 -11.61
N VAL A 58 3.04 0.39 -12.09
CA VAL A 58 2.02 1.43 -12.18
C VAL A 58 1.23 1.48 -10.87
N ILE A 59 1.47 2.54 -10.09
CA ILE A 59 0.85 2.72 -8.77
C ILE A 59 -0.35 3.66 -8.86
N THR A 60 -1.50 3.22 -8.36
CA THR A 60 -2.67 4.07 -8.16
C THR A 60 -2.62 4.67 -6.75
N ASP A 61 -2.37 5.97 -6.68
CA ASP A 61 -2.33 6.73 -5.42
C ASP A 61 -3.66 7.47 -5.23
N LYS A 62 -4.58 6.87 -4.48
CA LYS A 62 -5.80 7.55 -4.05
C LYS A 62 -5.47 8.53 -2.92
N ARG A 63 -4.81 9.63 -3.24
CA ARG A 63 -4.83 10.79 -2.33
C ARG A 63 -6.29 11.20 -2.17
N PRO A 64 -6.77 11.52 -0.96
CA PRO A 64 -8.01 12.27 -0.84
C PRO A 64 -7.84 13.55 -1.65
N ARG A 65 -8.56 13.67 -2.77
CA ARG A 65 -8.60 14.91 -3.56
C ARG A 65 -9.28 15.96 -2.69
N GLY A 66 -8.49 16.83 -2.06
CA GLY A 66 -8.97 18.01 -1.35
C GLY A 66 -9.07 17.83 0.18
N ALA A 67 -8.01 18.25 0.87
CA ALA A 67 -8.12 19.06 2.08
C ALA A 67 -7.18 20.24 1.88
N GLY A 68 -7.67 21.21 1.10
CA GLY A 68 -7.05 22.50 0.81
C GLY A 68 -8.15 23.54 0.71
#